data_AF-A0A9D6YW01-F1
#
_entry.id   AF-A0A9D6YW01-F1
#
_cell.length_a   1.000
_cell.length_b   1.000
_cell.length_c   1.000
_cell.angle_alpha   90.00
_cell.angle_beta   90.00
_cell.angle_gamma   90.00
#
_symmetry.space_group_name_H-M   'P 1'
#
loop_
_entity.id
_entity.type
_entity.pdbx_description
1 polymer ?
#
loop_
_entity_poly.entity_id
_entity_poly.type
_entity_poly.pdbx_seq_one_letter_code
_entity_poly.pdbx_strand_id
1 'polypeptide(L)'
;MTAFFLTERIRADHALYTAKKEGRNRVFLYSETLIAMLEHNPMEIAALLNKDLSNIQSILSAIEIKAPFFRDHTEKVERYASLLAQALNLDDTQKETLRLSCLLHDIGVVTIKSAILEKPDAFTEEEWKIMREHPSASAKIIEAVIALKYLAPVIRSHHEWYDGTGYPDKLKGDEIPYLSRIIAVADGYAAMTSEMPWYKTVSKEKAKGAIKAGARRQFVPEIADAFCRIIEIPLVFILN
;
A
#
# COMPACT_ATOMS: atom_id res chain seq x y z
N MET A 1 19.46 11.72 -19.04
CA MET A 1 18.48 12.45 -19.89
C MET A 1 17.73 11.56 -20.87
N THR A 2 18.29 10.45 -21.34
CA THR A 2 17.70 9.55 -22.35
C THR A 2 16.60 8.60 -21.84
N ALA A 3 16.66 8.12 -20.59
CA ALA A 3 15.64 7.22 -20.03
C ALA A 3 14.27 7.90 -19.84
N PHE A 4 14.27 9.18 -19.42
CA PHE A 4 13.06 9.98 -19.20
C PHE A 4 12.24 10.20 -20.48
N PHE A 5 12.90 10.51 -21.60
CA PHE A 5 12.24 10.64 -22.90
C PHE A 5 11.70 9.31 -23.43
N LEU A 6 12.36 8.19 -23.10
CA LEU A 6 11.88 6.87 -23.49
C LEU A 6 10.57 6.52 -22.77
N THR A 7 10.47 6.85 -21.47
CA THR A 7 9.26 6.62 -20.67
C THR A 7 8.07 7.48 -21.12
N GLU A 8 8.29 8.77 -21.43
CA GLU A 8 7.20 9.64 -21.92
C GLU A 8 6.65 9.15 -23.27
N ARG A 9 7.54 8.70 -24.15
CA ARG A 9 7.16 8.16 -25.46
C ARG A 9 6.32 6.88 -25.33
N ILE A 10 6.70 5.96 -24.44
CA ILE A 10 5.92 4.74 -24.18
C ILE A 10 4.52 5.08 -23.63
N ARG A 11 4.43 6.07 -22.74
CA ARG A 11 3.15 6.53 -22.17
C ARG A 11 2.24 7.13 -23.25
N ALA A 12 2.80 7.99 -24.09
CA ALA A 12 2.09 8.61 -25.20
C ALA A 12 1.66 7.56 -26.25
N ASP A 13 2.52 6.60 -26.59
CA ASP A 13 2.23 5.54 -27.55
C ASP A 13 1.12 4.61 -27.04
N HIS A 14 1.10 4.26 -25.75
CA HIS A 14 0.04 3.44 -25.16
C HIS A 14 -1.31 4.18 -25.13
N ALA A 15 -1.33 5.44 -24.70
CA ALA A 15 -2.53 6.28 -24.73
C ALA A 15 -3.08 6.42 -26.17
N LEU A 16 -2.19 6.62 -27.14
CA LEU A 16 -2.53 6.72 -28.57
C LEU A 16 -3.09 5.40 -29.13
N TYR A 17 -2.50 4.25 -28.77
CA TYR A 17 -2.96 2.94 -29.24
C TYR A 17 -4.37 2.64 -28.73
N THR A 18 -4.62 2.89 -27.45
CA THR A 18 -5.96 2.72 -26.85
C THR A 18 -6.99 3.65 -27.49
N ALA A 19 -6.64 4.93 -27.71
CA ALA A 19 -7.51 5.87 -28.42
C ALA A 19 -7.89 5.39 -29.84
N LYS A 20 -6.99 4.70 -30.55
CA LYS A 20 -7.29 4.13 -31.87
C LYS A 20 -8.25 2.94 -31.79
N LYS A 21 -8.13 2.10 -30.75
CA LYS A 21 -8.95 0.90 -30.56
C LYS A 21 -10.38 1.24 -30.14
N GLU A 22 -10.56 2.21 -29.25
CA GLU A 22 -11.85 2.61 -28.64
C GLU A 22 -12.65 3.64 -29.46
N GLY A 23 -12.23 3.89 -30.71
CA GLY A 23 -12.85 4.84 -31.64
C GLY A 23 -12.10 6.17 -31.77
N ARG A 24 -11.90 6.63 -33.01
CA ARG A 24 -11.21 7.89 -33.35
C ARG A 24 -11.91 9.11 -32.72
N ASN A 25 -11.19 10.23 -32.58
CA ASN A 25 -11.65 11.53 -32.05
C ASN A 25 -11.89 11.56 -30.52
N ARG A 26 -11.00 10.93 -29.74
CA ARG A 26 -11.07 10.86 -28.27
C ARG A 26 -9.68 11.10 -27.68
N VAL A 27 -9.63 11.58 -26.43
CA VAL A 27 -8.40 11.74 -25.65
C VAL A 27 -8.44 10.75 -24.50
N PHE A 28 -7.34 10.03 -24.28
CA PHE A 28 -7.18 9.12 -23.15
C PHE A 28 -5.92 9.52 -22.38
N LEU A 29 -6.01 9.58 -21.05
CA LEU A 29 -4.82 9.72 -20.23
C LEU A 29 -4.11 8.36 -20.13
N TYR A 30 -2.78 8.35 -20.18
CA TYR A 30 -2.00 7.11 -20.05
C TYR A 30 -2.41 6.33 -18.80
N SER A 31 -2.61 7.03 -17.68
CA SER A 31 -3.01 6.46 -16.40
C SER A 31 -4.41 5.81 -16.43
N GLU A 32 -5.38 6.37 -17.17
CA GLU A 32 -6.70 5.77 -17.40
C GLU A 32 -6.63 4.50 -18.25
N THR A 33 -5.75 4.49 -19.25
CA THR A 33 -5.53 3.28 -20.07
C THR A 33 -4.76 2.20 -19.32
N LEU A 34 -3.81 2.62 -18.48
CA LEU A 34 -3.03 1.75 -17.63
C LEU A 34 -3.94 1.08 -16.60
N ILE A 35 -4.81 1.83 -15.93
CA ILE A 35 -5.69 1.21 -14.94
C ILE A 35 -6.64 0.17 -15.55
N ALA A 36 -7.26 0.46 -16.70
CA ALA A 36 -8.09 -0.53 -17.38
C ALA A 36 -7.32 -1.81 -17.73
N MET A 37 -6.05 -1.67 -18.15
CA MET A 37 -5.16 -2.80 -18.38
C MET A 37 -4.85 -3.57 -17.09
N LEU A 38 -4.54 -2.87 -15.99
CA LEU A 38 -4.20 -3.48 -14.72
C LEU A 38 -5.40 -4.18 -14.07
N GLU A 39 -6.61 -3.66 -14.24
CA GLU A 39 -7.85 -4.31 -13.78
C GLU A 39 -8.12 -5.64 -14.52
N HIS A 40 -7.88 -5.65 -15.84
CA HIS A 40 -8.05 -6.86 -16.65
C HIS A 40 -6.90 -7.87 -16.48
N ASN A 41 -5.69 -7.39 -16.23
CA ASN A 41 -4.50 -8.21 -16.05
C ASN A 41 -3.56 -7.62 -14.97
N PRO A 42 -3.82 -7.88 -13.67
CA PRO A 42 -2.99 -7.37 -12.57
C PRO A 42 -1.53 -7.79 -12.65
N MET A 43 -1.22 -8.92 -13.30
CA MET A 43 0.16 -9.40 -13.49
C MET A 43 0.97 -8.52 -14.44
N GLU A 44 0.34 -7.63 -15.20
CA GLU A 44 1.03 -6.64 -16.01
C GLU A 44 1.86 -5.67 -15.14
N ILE A 45 1.46 -5.45 -13.88
CA ILE A 45 2.29 -4.74 -12.90
C ILE A 45 3.66 -5.40 -12.80
N ALA A 46 3.69 -6.74 -12.65
CA ALA A 46 4.95 -7.46 -12.52
C ALA A 46 5.79 -7.39 -13.80
N ALA A 47 5.16 -7.47 -14.98
CA ALA A 47 5.85 -7.33 -16.27
C ALA A 47 6.50 -5.94 -16.42
N LEU A 48 5.77 -4.88 -16.08
CA LEU A 48 6.27 -3.50 -16.12
C LEU A 48 7.42 -3.27 -15.13
N LEU A 49 7.31 -3.80 -13.92
CA LEU A 49 8.36 -3.68 -12.90
C LEU A 49 9.62 -4.50 -13.22
N ASN A 50 9.47 -5.69 -13.80
CA ASN A 50 10.62 -6.48 -14.28
C ASN A 50 11.34 -5.79 -15.45
N LYS A 51 10.61 -5.02 -16.27
CA LYS A 51 11.20 -4.24 -17.36
C LYS A 51 11.98 -3.03 -16.82
N ASP A 52 11.38 -2.29 -15.89
CA ASP A 52 12.01 -1.14 -15.25
C ASP A 52 11.33 -0.81 -13.91
N LEU A 53 12.11 -0.81 -12.82
CA LEU A 53 11.62 -0.43 -11.49
C LEU A 53 11.22 1.05 -11.41
N SER A 54 11.66 1.90 -12.34
CA SER A 54 11.18 3.30 -12.41
C SER A 54 9.67 3.38 -12.67
N ASN A 55 9.03 2.29 -13.11
CA ASN A 55 7.58 2.23 -13.33
C ASN A 55 6.76 2.21 -12.04
N ILE A 56 7.37 2.00 -10.86
CA ILE A 56 6.66 2.00 -9.55
C ILE A 56 5.73 3.21 -9.45
N GLN A 57 6.27 4.42 -9.67
CA GLN A 57 5.48 5.64 -9.53
C GLN A 57 4.31 5.73 -10.52
N SER A 58 4.48 5.22 -11.74
CA SER A 58 3.40 5.17 -12.74
C SER A 58 2.30 4.17 -12.37
N ILE A 59 2.67 3.04 -11.78
CA ILE A 59 1.72 2.03 -11.29
C ILE A 59 0.93 2.59 -10.10
N LEU A 60 1.60 3.19 -9.10
CA LEU A 60 0.93 3.79 -7.95
C LEU A 60 -0.02 4.91 -8.39
N SER A 61 0.41 5.76 -9.34
CA SER A 61 -0.44 6.81 -9.91
C SER A 61 -1.67 6.27 -10.65
N ALA A 62 -1.55 5.12 -11.32
CA ALA A 62 -2.69 4.49 -11.98
C ALA A 62 -3.68 3.88 -10.98
N ILE A 63 -3.18 3.26 -9.92
CA ILE A 63 -4.01 2.69 -8.84
C ILE A 63 -4.78 3.81 -8.13
N GLU A 64 -4.17 4.95 -7.88
CA GLU A 64 -4.82 6.11 -7.26
C GLU A 64 -6.04 6.61 -8.05
N ILE A 65 -6.02 6.57 -9.38
CA ILE A 65 -7.18 6.97 -10.19
C ILE A 65 -8.40 6.09 -9.88
N LYS A 66 -8.16 4.80 -9.60
CA LYS A 66 -9.20 3.84 -9.20
C LYS A 66 -9.54 3.90 -7.72
N ALA A 67 -8.56 4.24 -6.89
CA ALA A 67 -8.67 4.29 -5.44
C ALA A 67 -8.15 5.65 -4.96
N PRO A 68 -8.97 6.73 -4.98
CA PRO A 68 -8.50 8.09 -4.67
C PRO A 68 -7.89 8.25 -3.28
N PHE A 69 -8.25 7.39 -2.32
CA PHE A 69 -7.67 7.37 -0.97
C PHE A 69 -6.22 6.85 -0.94
N PHE A 70 -5.80 6.11 -1.96
CA PHE A 70 -4.59 5.29 -1.96
C PHE A 70 -3.31 6.09 -1.77
N ARG A 71 -3.18 7.27 -2.42
CA ARG A 71 -1.97 8.09 -2.32
C ARG A 71 -1.75 8.62 -0.90
N ASP A 72 -2.73 9.35 -0.35
CA ASP A 72 -2.64 9.92 1.00
C ASP A 72 -2.38 8.84 2.05
N HIS A 73 -3.07 7.71 1.91
CA HIS A 73 -2.87 6.56 2.78
C HIS A 73 -1.42 6.01 2.68
N THR A 74 -0.95 5.68 1.47
CA THR A 74 0.37 5.07 1.26
C THR A 74 1.49 6.00 1.71
N GLU A 75 1.40 7.30 1.45
CA GLU A 75 2.38 8.30 1.89
C GLU A 75 2.44 8.39 3.42
N LYS A 76 1.29 8.33 4.10
CA LYS A 76 1.24 8.27 5.58
C LYS A 76 1.87 6.99 6.11
N VAL A 77 1.56 5.84 5.51
CA VAL A 77 2.15 4.54 5.89
C VAL A 77 3.68 4.61 5.79
N GLU A 78 4.22 5.02 4.64
CA GLU A 78 5.67 5.13 4.42
C GLU A 78 6.31 6.08 5.43
N ARG A 79 5.72 7.26 5.63
CA ARG A 79 6.21 8.26 6.59
C ARG A 79 6.29 7.69 7.99
N TYR A 80 5.21 7.10 8.49
CA TYR A 80 5.14 6.61 9.86
C TYR A 80 6.00 5.36 10.09
N ALA A 81 6.06 4.47 9.10
CA ALA A 81 6.95 3.32 9.13
C ALA A 81 8.43 3.75 9.13
N SER A 82 8.79 4.80 8.38
CA SER A 82 10.16 5.35 8.38
C SER A 82 10.55 5.93 9.73
N LEU A 83 9.64 6.64 10.39
CA LEU A 83 9.87 7.14 11.75
C LEU A 83 10.02 6.01 12.77
N LEU A 84 9.20 4.96 12.66
CA LEU A 84 9.34 3.76 13.48
C LEU A 84 10.68 3.06 13.24
N ALA A 85 11.12 2.94 11.99
CA ALA A 85 12.38 2.30 11.64
C ALA A 85 13.58 2.99 12.31
N GLN A 86 13.56 4.32 12.37
CA GLN A 86 14.57 5.09 13.11
C GLN A 86 14.50 4.83 14.61
N ALA A 87 13.30 4.93 15.20
CA ALA A 87 13.10 4.71 16.64
C ALA A 87 13.45 3.28 17.10
N LEU A 88 13.31 2.30 16.22
CA LEU A 88 13.62 0.89 16.46
C LEU A 88 15.05 0.52 16.02
N ASN A 89 15.86 1.48 15.56
CA ASN A 89 17.25 1.30 15.12
C ASN A 89 17.41 0.23 14.04
N LEU A 90 16.51 0.18 13.05
CA LEU A 90 16.65 -0.71 11.89
C LEU A 90 17.91 -0.34 11.09
N ASP A 91 18.57 -1.35 10.55
CA ASP A 91 19.68 -1.16 9.62
C ASP A 91 19.20 -0.64 8.25
N ASP A 92 20.12 -0.21 7.39
CA ASP A 92 19.76 0.41 6.11
C ASP A 92 19.11 -0.57 5.12
N THR A 93 19.41 -1.86 5.23
CA THR A 93 18.79 -2.89 4.41
C THR A 93 17.33 -3.10 4.83
N GLN A 94 17.08 -3.15 6.14
CA GLN A 94 15.74 -3.23 6.72
C GLN A 94 14.92 -1.99 6.41
N LYS A 95 15.51 -0.78 6.51
CA LYS A 95 14.84 0.48 6.16
C LYS A 95 14.40 0.49 4.69
N GLU A 96 15.26 0.10 3.76
CA GLU A 96 14.90 0.08 2.34
C GLU A 96 13.84 -0.99 2.03
N THR A 97 13.96 -2.17 2.65
CA THR A 97 12.96 -3.23 2.55
C THR A 97 11.60 -2.76 3.07
N LEU A 98 11.58 -2.09 4.22
CA LEU A 98 10.36 -1.53 4.81
C LEU A 98 9.76 -0.46 3.92
N ARG A 99 10.57 0.48 3.42
CA ARG A 99 10.14 1.57 2.54
C ARG A 99 9.47 1.04 1.27
N LEU A 100 10.11 0.11 0.57
CA LEU A 100 9.55 -0.51 -0.63
C LEU A 100 8.29 -1.34 -0.32
N SER A 101 8.26 -2.04 0.83
CA SER A 101 7.08 -2.77 1.27
C SER A 101 5.91 -1.82 1.55
N CYS A 102 6.13 -0.68 2.20
CA CYS A 102 5.09 0.34 2.43
C CYS A 102 4.56 0.90 1.11
N LEU A 103 5.40 1.16 0.12
CA LEU A 103 4.92 1.66 -1.18
C LEU A 103 4.07 0.62 -1.94
N LEU A 104 4.32 -0.67 -1.71
CA LEU A 104 3.77 -1.75 -2.53
C LEU A 104 2.76 -2.65 -1.81
N HIS A 105 2.50 -2.42 -0.52
CA HIS A 105 1.68 -3.33 0.30
C HIS A 105 0.24 -3.50 -0.24
N ASP A 106 -0.33 -2.44 -0.81
CA ASP A 106 -1.72 -2.38 -1.25
C ASP A 106 -1.91 -2.40 -2.77
N ILE A 107 -0.88 -2.71 -3.57
CA ILE A 107 -1.04 -2.73 -5.04
C ILE A 107 -2.09 -3.73 -5.52
N GLY A 108 -2.38 -4.76 -4.72
CA GLY A 108 -3.42 -5.74 -4.92
C GLY A 108 -4.83 -5.16 -4.90
N VAL A 109 -5.04 -3.93 -4.41
CA VAL A 109 -6.33 -3.23 -4.49
C VAL A 109 -6.81 -3.08 -5.94
N VAL A 110 -5.89 -3.15 -6.91
CA VAL A 110 -6.20 -3.14 -8.34
C VAL A 110 -7.14 -4.29 -8.76
N THR A 111 -7.17 -5.39 -8.01
CA THR A 111 -8.06 -6.53 -8.28
C THR A 111 -9.49 -6.33 -7.77
N ILE A 112 -9.72 -5.28 -6.97
CA ILE A 112 -11.02 -5.00 -6.34
C ILE A 112 -11.81 -4.05 -7.24
N LYS A 113 -13.11 -4.30 -7.42
CA LYS A 113 -13.95 -3.44 -8.29
C LYS A 113 -14.06 -2.02 -7.73
N SER A 114 -13.98 -1.00 -8.61
CA SER A 114 -14.07 0.41 -8.19
C SER A 114 -15.37 0.74 -7.47
N ALA A 115 -16.48 0.08 -7.86
CA ALA A 115 -17.77 0.21 -7.18
C ALA A 115 -17.74 -0.16 -5.68
N ILE A 116 -16.81 -1.03 -5.25
CA ILE A 116 -16.57 -1.31 -3.83
C ILE A 116 -15.74 -0.17 -3.22
N LEU A 117 -14.62 0.18 -3.86
CA LEU A 117 -13.66 1.18 -3.35
C LEU A 117 -14.22 2.61 -3.29
N GLU A 118 -15.22 2.96 -4.08
CA GLU A 118 -15.79 4.32 -4.12
C GLU A 118 -17.06 4.46 -3.27
N LYS A 119 -17.55 3.36 -2.70
CA LYS A 119 -18.81 3.34 -1.95
C LYS A 119 -18.69 4.16 -0.66
N PRO A 120 -19.66 5.04 -0.34
CA PRO A 120 -19.65 5.82 0.89
C PRO A 120 -20.13 5.05 2.13
N ASP A 121 -20.81 3.92 1.93
CA ASP A 121 -21.35 3.09 3.01
C ASP A 121 -20.31 2.10 3.54
N ALA A 122 -20.52 1.63 4.77
CA ALA A 122 -19.72 0.55 5.33
C ALA A 122 -19.79 -0.71 4.44
N PHE A 123 -18.68 -1.45 4.36
CA PHE A 123 -18.64 -2.69 3.60
C PHE A 123 -19.55 -3.77 4.20
N THR A 124 -20.24 -4.50 3.33
CA THR A 124 -20.95 -5.74 3.66
C THR A 124 -19.95 -6.85 4.01
N GLU A 125 -20.43 -7.97 4.54
CA GLU A 125 -19.55 -9.11 4.84
C GLU A 125 -18.90 -9.67 3.58
N GLU A 126 -19.63 -9.70 2.47
CA GLU A 126 -19.15 -10.13 1.16
C GLU A 126 -18.09 -9.17 0.60
N GLU A 127 -18.31 -7.86 0.72
CA GLU A 127 -17.32 -6.85 0.33
C GLU A 127 -16.06 -6.94 1.18
N TRP A 128 -16.19 -7.20 2.49
CA TRP A 128 -15.05 -7.45 3.37
C TRP A 128 -14.29 -8.71 2.98
N LYS A 129 -14.95 -9.79 2.51
CA LYS A 129 -14.27 -10.99 2.01
C LYS A 129 -13.37 -10.64 0.82
N ILE A 130 -13.89 -9.86 -0.13
CA ILE A 130 -13.13 -9.39 -1.29
C ILE A 130 -11.99 -8.46 -0.86
N MET A 131 -12.26 -7.52 0.03
CA MET A 131 -11.27 -6.54 0.48
C MET A 131 -10.09 -7.20 1.19
N ARG A 132 -10.31 -8.30 1.92
CA ARG A 132 -9.23 -9.06 2.59
C ARG A 132 -8.32 -9.85 1.64
N GLU A 133 -8.63 -9.90 0.35
CA GLU A 133 -7.79 -10.59 -0.63
C GLU A 133 -6.58 -9.75 -1.07
N HIS A 134 -6.62 -8.43 -0.90
CA HIS A 134 -5.57 -7.55 -1.45
C HIS A 134 -4.14 -7.86 -0.95
N PRO A 135 -3.87 -8.28 0.31
CA PRO A 135 -2.48 -8.58 0.71
C PRO A 135 -1.95 -9.80 -0.05
N SER A 136 -2.82 -10.78 -0.28
CA SER A 136 -2.48 -11.97 -1.07
C SER A 136 -2.26 -11.61 -2.54
N ALA A 137 -3.09 -10.73 -3.10
CA ALA A 137 -2.93 -10.24 -4.47
C ALA A 137 -1.64 -9.41 -4.63
N SER A 138 -1.36 -8.48 -3.72
CA SER A 138 -0.13 -7.69 -3.70
C SER A 138 1.10 -8.59 -3.64
N ALA A 139 1.12 -9.55 -2.72
CA ALA A 139 2.22 -10.49 -2.56
C ALA A 139 2.45 -11.32 -3.83
N LYS A 140 1.38 -11.83 -4.45
CA LYS A 140 1.45 -12.60 -5.70
C LYS A 140 2.03 -11.78 -6.85
N ILE A 141 1.64 -10.52 -6.98
CA ILE A 141 2.17 -9.61 -8.01
C ILE A 141 3.67 -9.37 -7.76
N ILE A 142 4.05 -9.05 -6.52
CA ILE A 142 5.44 -8.75 -6.16
C ILE A 142 6.35 -9.96 -6.23
N GLU A 143 5.86 -11.16 -5.92
CA GLU A 143 6.62 -12.40 -6.04
C GLU A 143 7.07 -12.66 -7.49
N ALA A 144 6.27 -12.22 -8.47
CA ALA A 144 6.63 -12.31 -9.88
C ALA A 144 7.63 -11.23 -10.35
N VAL A 145 7.96 -10.24 -9.52
CA VAL A 145 8.99 -9.23 -9.79
C VAL A 145 10.33 -9.74 -9.26
N ILE A 146 11.22 -10.15 -10.15
CA ILE A 146 12.49 -10.84 -9.79
C ILE A 146 13.29 -10.04 -8.77
N ALA A 147 13.39 -8.73 -8.98
CA ALA A 147 14.14 -7.83 -8.12
C ALA A 147 13.45 -7.54 -6.77
N LEU A 148 12.14 -7.75 -6.64
CA LEU A 148 11.35 -7.36 -5.46
C LEU A 148 10.67 -8.53 -4.74
N LYS A 149 10.80 -9.77 -5.23
CA LYS A 149 10.14 -10.95 -4.67
C LYS A 149 10.38 -11.16 -3.16
N TYR A 150 11.51 -10.67 -2.64
CA TYR A 150 11.85 -10.74 -1.21
C TYR A 150 10.91 -9.91 -0.32
N LEU A 151 10.16 -8.95 -0.89
CA LEU A 151 9.16 -8.17 -0.18
C LEU A 151 7.84 -8.93 0.01
N ALA A 152 7.57 -9.96 -0.79
CA ALA A 152 6.27 -10.64 -0.82
C ALA A 152 5.82 -11.18 0.56
N PRO A 153 6.68 -11.81 1.39
CA PRO A 153 6.27 -12.23 2.73
C PRO A 153 5.89 -11.05 3.63
N VAL A 154 6.64 -9.93 3.53
CA VAL A 154 6.38 -8.74 4.33
C VAL A 154 5.03 -8.12 3.97
N ILE A 155 4.79 -7.98 2.66
CA ILE A 155 3.54 -7.45 2.11
C ILE A 155 2.36 -8.37 2.40
N ARG A 156 2.50 -9.69 2.27
CA ARG A 156 1.39 -10.62 2.52
C ARG A 156 0.84 -10.52 3.93
N SER A 157 1.72 -10.33 4.91
CA SER A 157 1.39 -10.44 6.33
C SER A 157 1.12 -9.10 7.02
N HIS A 158 1.00 -7.99 6.29
CA HIS A 158 0.80 -6.67 6.92
C HIS A 158 -0.55 -6.51 7.63
N HIS A 159 -1.51 -7.39 7.36
CA HIS A 159 -2.80 -7.48 8.08
C HIS A 159 -2.90 -8.69 9.03
N GLU A 160 -1.79 -9.39 9.28
CA GLU A 160 -1.74 -10.36 10.36
C GLU A 160 -1.76 -9.66 11.71
N TRP A 161 -2.48 -10.25 12.65
CA TRP A 161 -2.65 -9.69 13.99
C TRP A 161 -1.84 -10.49 14.99
N TYR A 162 -1.25 -9.79 15.95
CA TYR A 162 -0.37 -10.40 16.95
C TYR A 162 -1.01 -11.61 17.69
N ASP A 163 -2.33 -11.63 17.86
CA ASP A 163 -3.07 -12.72 18.50
C ASP A 163 -3.41 -13.91 17.59
N GLY A 164 -3.17 -13.81 16.28
CA GLY A 164 -3.49 -14.83 15.28
C GLY A 164 -4.90 -14.74 14.68
N THR A 165 -5.64 -13.65 14.93
CA THR A 165 -6.99 -13.45 14.37
C THR A 165 -7.04 -12.60 13.10
N GLY A 166 -5.86 -12.20 12.60
CA GLY A 166 -5.69 -11.47 11.34
C GLY A 166 -5.85 -12.33 10.10
N TYR A 167 -5.35 -11.83 8.97
CA TYR A 167 -5.42 -12.48 7.67
C TYR A 167 -4.17 -12.15 6.83
N PRO A 168 -3.86 -12.91 5.77
CA PRO A 168 -4.60 -14.06 5.22
C PRO A 168 -4.30 -15.43 5.86
N ASP A 169 -3.16 -15.59 6.50
CA ASP A 169 -2.61 -16.89 6.93
C ASP A 169 -2.82 -17.16 8.43
N LYS A 170 -3.26 -16.15 9.20
CA LYS A 170 -3.52 -16.23 10.66
C LYS A 170 -2.26 -16.51 11.48
N LEU A 171 -1.15 -15.91 11.05
CA LEU A 171 0.13 -15.98 11.75
C LEU A 171 0.02 -15.31 13.12
N LYS A 172 0.71 -15.87 14.12
CA LYS A 172 0.65 -15.36 15.50
C LYS A 172 2.03 -14.95 16.00
N GLY A 173 2.08 -13.85 16.74
CA GLY A 173 3.28 -13.42 17.46
C GLY A 173 4.51 -13.30 16.55
N ASP A 174 5.50 -14.15 16.80
CA ASP A 174 6.77 -14.14 16.08
C ASP A 174 6.75 -14.77 14.69
N GLU A 175 5.66 -15.47 14.33
CA GLU A 175 5.48 -16.01 12.98
C GLU A 175 5.27 -14.91 11.94
N ILE A 176 4.75 -13.75 12.35
CA ILE A 176 4.55 -12.60 11.50
C ILE A 176 5.94 -12.01 11.18
N PRO A 177 6.30 -11.73 9.91
CA PRO A 177 7.58 -11.09 9.59
C PRO A 177 7.74 -9.76 10.35
N TYR A 178 8.92 -9.51 10.92
CA TYR A 178 9.14 -8.35 11.80
C TYR A 178 8.75 -7.02 11.13
N LEU A 179 9.11 -6.83 9.85
CA LEU A 179 8.76 -5.62 9.11
C LEU A 179 7.24 -5.50 8.87
N SER A 180 6.50 -6.60 8.71
CA SER A 180 5.04 -6.58 8.62
C SER A 180 4.39 -6.04 9.89
N ARG A 181 4.97 -6.36 11.07
CA ARG A 181 4.47 -5.86 12.36
C ARG A 181 4.65 -4.34 12.49
N ILE A 182 5.68 -3.79 11.86
CA ILE A 182 5.91 -2.34 11.77
C ILE A 182 4.89 -1.70 10.82
N ILE A 183 4.71 -2.28 9.63
CA ILE A 183 3.73 -1.81 8.64
C ILE A 183 2.33 -1.82 9.25
N ALA A 184 1.92 -2.90 9.92
CA ALA A 184 0.59 -3.02 10.52
C ALA A 184 0.24 -1.84 11.45
N VAL A 185 1.19 -1.37 12.26
CA VAL A 185 0.97 -0.21 13.15
C VAL A 185 0.86 1.10 12.37
N ALA A 186 1.75 1.31 11.39
CA ALA A 186 1.73 2.50 10.55
C ALA A 186 0.47 2.57 9.68
N ASP A 187 0.09 1.44 9.07
CA ASP A 187 -1.12 1.23 8.29
C ASP A 187 -2.39 1.46 9.11
N GLY A 188 -2.52 0.80 10.27
CA GLY A 188 -3.67 0.98 11.14
C GLY A 188 -3.86 2.45 11.56
N TYR A 189 -2.76 3.17 11.86
CA TYR A 189 -2.85 4.59 12.15
C TYR A 189 -3.18 5.44 10.92
N ALA A 190 -2.58 5.16 9.76
CA ALA A 190 -2.87 5.84 8.52
C ALA A 190 -4.32 5.66 8.10
N ALA A 191 -4.86 4.44 8.14
CA ALA A 191 -6.26 4.14 7.82
C ALA A 191 -7.24 4.92 8.72
N MET A 192 -6.94 5.07 10.02
CA MET A 192 -7.76 5.86 10.94
C MET A 192 -7.71 7.37 10.71
N THR A 193 -6.61 7.87 10.14
CA THR A 193 -6.33 9.32 10.00
C THR A 193 -6.32 9.79 8.55
N SER A 194 -6.74 8.94 7.61
CA SER A 194 -6.89 9.27 6.19
C SER A 194 -8.35 9.27 5.79
N GLU A 195 -8.71 10.18 4.88
CA GLU A 195 -10.06 10.25 4.34
C GLU A 195 -10.32 9.01 3.49
N MET A 196 -11.32 8.23 3.88
CA MET A 196 -11.73 6.99 3.20
C MET A 196 -13.20 7.13 2.81
N PRO A 197 -13.63 6.67 1.63
CA PRO A 197 -15.03 6.80 1.20
C PRO A 197 -16.02 6.23 2.22
N TRP A 198 -15.71 5.07 2.80
CA TRP A 198 -16.57 4.31 3.71
C TRP A 198 -16.32 4.59 5.21
N TYR A 199 -15.40 5.49 5.57
CA TYR A 199 -15.03 5.70 6.98
C TYR A 199 -14.64 7.15 7.28
N LYS A 200 -15.14 7.68 8.40
CA LYS A 200 -14.79 9.03 8.87
C LYS A 200 -13.45 9.04 9.60
N THR A 201 -12.57 9.96 9.23
CA THR A 201 -11.32 10.18 9.95
C THR A 201 -11.54 10.42 11.44
N VAL A 202 -10.62 9.89 12.26
CA VAL A 202 -10.60 10.15 13.70
C VAL A 202 -9.42 11.03 14.08
N SER A 203 -9.52 11.72 15.22
CA SER A 203 -8.43 12.57 15.70
C SER A 203 -7.19 11.73 16.04
N LYS A 204 -6.03 12.38 16.01
CA LYS A 204 -4.75 11.78 16.41
C LYS A 204 -4.81 11.13 17.79
N GLU A 205 -5.48 11.75 18.75
CA GLU A 205 -5.64 11.24 20.12
C GLU A 205 -6.48 9.96 20.14
N LYS A 206 -7.55 9.91 19.34
CA LYS A 206 -8.39 8.70 19.19
C LYS A 206 -7.63 7.58 18.49
N ALA A 207 -6.94 7.89 17.39
CA ALA A 207 -6.12 6.93 16.65
C ALA A 207 -5.03 6.34 17.55
N LYS A 208 -4.32 7.18 18.30
CA LYS A 208 -3.34 6.74 19.31
C LYS A 208 -3.98 5.85 20.38
N GLY A 209 -5.14 6.24 20.90
CA GLY A 209 -5.90 5.44 21.86
C GLY A 209 -6.23 4.05 21.31
N ALA A 210 -6.64 3.97 20.04
CA ALA A 210 -6.91 2.70 19.36
C ALA A 210 -5.65 1.85 19.14
N ILE A 211 -4.52 2.44 18.75
CA ILE A 211 -3.22 1.73 18.67
C ILE A 211 -2.85 1.13 20.03
N LYS A 212 -2.95 1.93 21.10
CA LYS A 212 -2.65 1.47 22.46
C LYS A 212 -3.60 0.37 22.93
N ALA A 213 -4.90 0.49 22.64
CA ALA A 213 -5.89 -0.53 22.96
C ALA A 213 -5.73 -1.81 22.14
N GLY A 214 -5.16 -1.72 20.93
CA GLY A 214 -4.87 -2.85 20.05
C GLY A 214 -3.60 -3.62 20.41
N ALA A 215 -2.79 -3.15 21.37
CA ALA A 215 -1.59 -3.86 21.82
C ALA A 215 -1.92 -5.25 22.36
N ARG A 216 -1.08 -6.25 22.06
CA ARG A 216 -1.29 -7.69 22.34
C ARG A 216 -2.44 -8.36 21.59
N ARG A 217 -3.23 -7.61 20.82
CA ARG A 217 -4.31 -8.14 19.97
C ARG A 217 -3.93 -8.00 18.51
N GLN A 218 -4.02 -6.78 17.98
CA GLN A 218 -3.65 -6.45 16.61
C GLN A 218 -2.15 -6.18 16.50
N PHE A 219 -1.61 -5.42 17.45
CA PHE A 219 -0.24 -4.91 17.36
C PHE A 219 0.69 -5.55 18.39
N VAL A 220 1.96 -5.70 18.00
CA VAL A 220 3.05 -6.02 18.92
C VAL A 220 3.18 -4.88 19.95
N PRO A 221 3.15 -5.17 21.26
CA PRO A 221 3.15 -4.14 22.30
C PRO A 221 4.32 -3.16 22.20
N GLU A 222 5.53 -3.67 21.97
CA GLU A 222 6.75 -2.88 21.93
C GLU A 222 6.76 -1.90 20.74
N ILE A 223 6.22 -2.32 19.59
CA ILE A 223 6.10 -1.49 18.39
C ILE A 223 4.97 -0.47 18.57
N ALA A 224 3.83 -0.85 19.16
CA ALA A 224 2.73 0.06 19.45
C ALA A 224 3.14 1.16 20.44
N ASP A 225 3.91 0.82 21.47
CA ASP A 225 4.44 1.78 22.43
C ASP A 225 5.48 2.71 21.78
N ALA A 226 6.39 2.18 20.96
CA ALA A 226 7.32 2.99 20.18
C ALA A 226 6.57 3.97 19.26
N PHE A 227 5.52 3.49 18.59
CA PHE A 227 4.68 4.31 17.72
C PHE A 227 4.01 5.45 18.48
N CYS A 228 3.43 5.15 19.64
CA CYS A 228 2.77 6.15 20.48
C CYS A 228 3.73 7.27 20.93
N ARG A 229 5.02 6.96 21.13
CA ARG A 229 6.06 7.96 21.46
C ARG A 229 6.42 8.83 20.26
N ILE A 230 6.63 8.24 19.07
CA ILE A 230 7.06 9.04 17.90
C ILE A 230 5.99 10.04 17.45
N ILE A 231 4.71 9.73 17.63
CA ILE A 231 3.63 10.64 17.25
C ILE A 231 3.41 11.75 18.29
N GLU A 232 3.94 11.65 19.51
CA GLU A 232 3.91 12.74 20.50
C GLU A 232 4.92 13.84 20.19
N ILE A 233 6.02 13.50 19.52
CA ILE A 233 7.10 14.44 19.23
C ILE A 233 6.62 15.42 18.14
N PRO A 234 6.68 16.74 18.37
CA PRO A 234 6.40 17.72 17.33
C PRO A 234 7.35 17.50 16.15
N LEU A 235 6.81 17.50 14.93
CA LEU A 235 7.51 17.15 13.70
C LEU A 235 8.82 17.90 13.43
N VAL A 236 9.03 19.04 14.06
CA VAL A 236 10.25 19.86 13.96
C VAL A 236 11.47 19.14 14.55
N PHE A 237 11.29 18.19 15.48
CA PHE A 237 12.39 17.55 16.20
C PHE A 237 12.86 16.21 15.61
N ILE A 238 12.20 15.70 14.55
CA ILE A 238 12.48 14.36 14.01
C ILE A 238 13.33 14.38 12.73
N LEU A 239 13.56 15.56 12.14
CA LEU A 239 14.33 15.73 10.90
C LEU A 239 15.74 16.31 11.10
N ASN A 240 16.27 16.28 12.33
CA ASN A 240 17.64 16.70 12.64
C ASN A 240 18.53 15.53 13.00
#